data_AF-A0A0N4Z475-F1
#
_entry.id   AF-A0A0N4Z475-F1
#
_cell.length_a   1.000
_cell.length_b   1.000
_cell.length_c   1.000
_cell.angle_alpha   90.00
_cell.angle_beta   90.00
_cell.angle_gamma   90.00
#
_symmetry.space_group_name_H-M   'P 1'
#
loop_
_entity.id
_entity.type
_entity.pdbx_description
1 polymer ?
#
loop_
_entity_poly.entity_id
_entity_poly.type
_entity_poly.pdbx_seq_one_letter_code
_entity_poly.pdbx_strand_id
1 'polypeptide(L)'
;MSSIRKASETQISPVAEQHYRRLLSQISLSNCSLVRENEAMKERLQELESLLDDHMKHLKSIYFTLHKKGYSKLEFPDGDEVNLSQFEGLLLNFKKSPLFESCSNTSSTDDTSIITNDKHFMVEGSSSSSINGESFSNSSRKCNF
;
A
#
# COMPACT_ATOMS: atom_id res chain seq x y z
N MET A 1 23.97 -57.82 41.40
CA MET A 1 22.84 -56.99 41.85
C MET A 1 23.08 -55.56 41.39
N SER A 2 22.22 -55.06 40.51
CA SER A 2 22.37 -53.80 39.78
C SER A 2 21.96 -52.61 40.66
N SER A 3 22.91 -51.77 41.06
CA SER A 3 22.61 -50.47 41.69
C SER A 3 22.86 -49.37 40.65
N ILE A 4 21.81 -49.11 39.87
CA ILE A 4 21.76 -47.94 38.98
C ILE A 4 21.69 -46.74 39.92
N ARG A 5 22.83 -46.07 40.12
CA ARG A 5 22.87 -44.78 40.79
C ARG A 5 22.03 -43.83 39.95
N LYS A 6 20.85 -43.48 40.47
CA LYS A 6 20.00 -42.42 39.94
C LYS A 6 20.89 -41.20 39.70
N ALA A 7 21.01 -40.80 38.44
CA ALA A 7 21.65 -39.54 38.09
C ALA A 7 20.99 -38.44 38.91
N SER A 8 21.82 -37.68 39.63
CA SER A 8 21.40 -36.51 40.40
C SER A 8 20.67 -35.55 39.48
N GLU A 9 19.36 -35.47 39.68
CA GLU A 9 18.50 -34.40 39.23
C GLU A 9 19.15 -33.08 39.68
N THR A 10 19.76 -32.37 38.73
CA THR A 10 20.37 -31.07 38.97
C THR A 10 19.24 -30.11 39.32
N GLN A 11 18.96 -29.97 40.63
CA GLN A 11 18.01 -29.00 41.14
C GLN A 11 18.51 -27.60 40.78
N ILE A 12 17.84 -27.00 39.79
CA ILE A 12 18.08 -25.62 39.39
C ILE A 12 17.78 -24.76 40.62
N SER A 13 18.68 -23.85 40.98
CA SER A 13 18.45 -22.91 42.07
C SER A 13 17.10 -22.19 41.86
N PRO A 14 16.23 -22.07 42.89
CA PRO A 14 14.92 -21.45 42.75
C PRO A 14 15.00 -20.01 42.21
N VAL A 15 16.12 -19.32 42.47
CA VAL A 15 16.41 -18.01 41.89
C VAL A 15 16.62 -18.10 40.38
N ALA A 16 17.43 -19.05 39.91
CA ALA A 16 17.66 -19.28 38.49
C ALA A 16 16.36 -19.71 37.78
N GLU A 17 15.54 -20.56 38.42
CA GLU A 17 14.23 -20.94 37.89
C GLU A 17 13.31 -19.71 37.71
N GLN A 18 13.26 -18.81 38.69
CA GLN A 18 12.47 -17.58 38.59
C GLN A 18 12.98 -16.67 37.47
N HIS A 19 14.29 -16.54 37.29
CA HIS A 19 14.88 -15.78 36.19
C HIS A 19 14.52 -16.36 34.83
N TYR A 20 14.61 -17.69 34.66
CA TYR A 20 14.21 -18.34 33.41
C TYR A 20 12.72 -18.16 33.12
N ARG A 21 11.84 -18.27 34.12
CA ARG A 21 10.41 -18.01 33.95
C ARG A 21 10.13 -16.58 33.48
N ARG A 22 10.83 -15.57 34.03
CA ARG A 22 10.70 -14.18 33.58
C ARG A 22 11.17 -14.01 32.14
N LEU A 23 12.33 -14.59 31.78
CA LEU A 23 12.87 -14.52 30.44
C LEU A 23 11.92 -15.16 29.41
N LEU A 24 11.41 -16.35 29.72
CA LEU A 24 10.41 -17.03 28.87
C LEU A 24 9.17 -16.17 28.68
N SER A 25 8.65 -15.55 29.74
CA SER A 25 7.52 -14.63 29.64
C SER A 25 7.81 -13.43 28.74
N GLN A 26 9.00 -12.82 28.87
CA GLN A 26 9.41 -11.70 28.00
C GLN A 26 9.53 -12.12 26.54
N ILE A 27 10.11 -13.28 26.26
CA ILE A 27 10.22 -13.83 24.90
C ILE A 27 8.83 -14.12 24.34
N SER A 28 7.94 -14.73 25.11
CA SER A 28 6.55 -15.00 24.68
C SER A 28 5.81 -13.70 24.35
N LEU A 29 5.93 -12.65 25.18
CA LEU A 29 5.31 -11.36 24.91
C LEU A 29 5.88 -10.69 23.66
N SER A 30 7.21 -10.74 23.49
CA SER A 30 7.88 -10.19 22.30
C SER A 30 7.43 -10.92 21.03
N ASN A 31 7.42 -12.25 21.05
CA ASN A 31 6.96 -13.05 19.92
C ASN A 31 5.49 -12.77 19.57
N CYS A 32 4.60 -12.66 20.56
CA CYS A 32 3.19 -12.30 20.32
C CYS A 32 3.05 -10.92 19.67
N SER A 33 3.86 -9.95 20.06
CA SER A 33 3.87 -8.62 19.42
C SER A 33 4.36 -8.70 17.97
N LEU A 34 5.45 -9.42 17.71
CA LEU A 34 5.97 -9.60 16.34
C LEU A 34 4.99 -10.35 15.44
N VAL A 35 4.28 -11.35 15.95
CA VAL A 35 3.25 -12.08 15.17
C VAL A 35 2.13 -11.13 14.77
N ARG A 36 1.59 -10.34 15.71
CA ARG A 36 0.54 -9.36 15.40
C ARG A 36 1.00 -8.31 14.39
N GLU A 37 2.23 -7.83 14.52
CA GLU A 37 2.78 -6.84 13.59
C GLU A 37 2.95 -7.44 12.19
N ASN A 38 3.44 -8.68 12.09
CA ASN A 38 3.53 -9.39 10.82
C ASN A 38 2.15 -9.63 10.19
N GLU A 39 1.13 -9.95 10.98
CA GLU A 39 -0.25 -10.10 10.49
C GLU A 39 -0.78 -8.78 9.95
N ALA A 40 -0.59 -7.67 10.68
CA ALA A 40 -1.01 -6.34 10.23
C ALA A 40 -0.29 -5.91 8.93
N MET A 41 1.00 -6.21 8.80
CA MET A 41 1.75 -5.93 7.57
C MET A 41 1.26 -6.78 6.39
N LYS A 42 0.92 -8.05 6.61
CA LYS A 42 0.36 -8.93 5.58
C LYS A 42 -0.99 -8.44 5.09
N GLU A 43 -1.87 -8.05 6.01
CA GLU A 43 -3.18 -7.46 5.68
C GLU A 43 -2.98 -6.19 4.84
N ARG A 44 -2.08 -5.30 5.28
CA ARG A 44 -1.81 -4.06 4.55
C ARG A 44 -1.25 -4.31 3.14
N LEU A 45 -0.39 -5.32 2.98
CA LEU A 45 0.13 -5.71 1.68
C LEU A 45 -1.00 -6.19 0.76
N GLN A 46 -1.88 -7.05 1.26
CA GLN A 46 -3.02 -7.57 0.50
C GLN A 46 -3.97 -6.45 0.03
N GLU A 47 -4.24 -5.46 0.88
CA GLU A 47 -5.02 -4.28 0.49
C GLU A 47 -4.37 -3.50 -0.66
N LEU A 48 -3.05 -3.28 -0.57
CA LEU A 48 -2.30 -2.54 -1.59
C LEU A 48 -2.26 -3.31 -2.92
N GLU A 49 -2.11 -4.63 -2.88
CA GLU A 49 -2.16 -5.49 -4.06
C GLU A 49 -3.53 -5.42 -4.73
N SER A 50 -4.62 -5.48 -3.96
CA SER A 50 -5.98 -5.34 -4.48
C SER A 50 -6.20 -3.96 -5.12
N LEU A 51 -5.71 -2.88 -4.48
CA LEU A 51 -5.84 -1.53 -5.02
C LEU A 51 -5.06 -1.37 -6.34
N LEU A 52 -3.86 -1.96 -6.41
CA LEU A 52 -3.04 -1.94 -7.63
C LEU A 52 -3.73 -2.70 -8.78
N ASP A 53 -4.32 -3.85 -8.50
CA ASP A 53 -5.06 -4.64 -9.49
C ASP A 53 -6.27 -3.85 -10.03
N ASP A 54 -7.02 -3.19 -9.16
CA ASP A 54 -8.15 -2.35 -9.58
C ASP A 54 -7.71 -1.13 -10.41
N HIS A 55 -6.61 -0.48 -10.01
CA HIS A 55 -6.02 0.60 -10.81
C HIS A 55 -5.58 0.09 -12.20
N MET A 56 -4.97 -1.10 -12.27
CA MET A 56 -4.56 -1.72 -13.52
C MET A 56 -5.76 -1.99 -14.43
N LYS A 57 -6.88 -2.52 -13.89
CA LYS A 57 -8.13 -2.73 -14.65
C LYS A 57 -8.70 -1.42 -15.18
N HIS A 58 -8.65 -0.35 -14.37
CA HIS A 58 -9.09 0.97 -14.80
C HIS A 58 -8.23 1.48 -15.97
N LEU A 59 -6.90 1.44 -15.84
CA LEU A 59 -5.99 1.87 -16.92
C LEU A 59 -6.22 1.09 -18.20
N LYS A 60 -6.37 -0.25 -18.12
CA LYS A 60 -6.74 -1.07 -19.28
C LYS A 60 -8.04 -0.63 -19.94
N SER A 61 -9.06 -0.27 -19.14
CA SER A 61 -10.34 0.23 -19.65
C SER A 61 -10.21 1.60 -20.33
N ILE A 62 -9.33 2.48 -19.83
CA ILE A 62 -8.99 3.75 -20.49
C ILE A 62 -8.33 3.47 -21.84
N TYR A 63 -7.29 2.65 -21.89
CA TYR A 63 -6.58 2.33 -23.12
C TYR A 63 -7.49 1.64 -24.15
N PHE A 64 -8.32 0.70 -23.70
CA PHE A 64 -9.35 0.08 -24.52
C PHE A 64 -10.32 1.12 -25.10
N THR A 65 -10.77 2.08 -24.29
CA THR A 65 -11.68 3.14 -24.74
C THR A 65 -11.01 4.06 -25.76
N LEU A 66 -9.74 4.42 -25.57
CA LEU A 66 -8.97 5.19 -26.54
C LEU A 66 -8.88 4.42 -27.88
N HIS A 67 -8.59 3.12 -27.84
CA HIS A 67 -8.59 2.29 -29.04
C HIS A 67 -9.93 2.31 -29.77
N LYS A 68 -11.04 2.15 -29.04
CA LYS A 68 -12.39 2.24 -29.61
C LYS A 68 -12.74 3.62 -30.16
N LYS A 69 -12.06 4.67 -29.72
CA LYS A 69 -12.18 6.04 -30.26
C LYS A 69 -11.25 6.32 -31.44
N GLY A 70 -10.49 5.34 -31.91
CA GLY A 70 -9.66 5.43 -33.11
C GLY A 70 -8.18 5.71 -32.86
N TYR A 71 -7.73 5.78 -31.60
CA TYR A 71 -6.31 5.87 -31.29
C TYR A 71 -5.66 4.49 -31.45
N SER A 72 -4.52 4.38 -32.13
CA SER A 72 -3.88 3.08 -32.38
C SER A 72 -2.77 2.74 -31.38
N LYS A 73 -1.98 3.73 -30.96
CA LYS A 73 -0.81 3.54 -30.09
C LYS A 73 -0.68 4.68 -29.07
N LEU A 74 -0.01 4.38 -27.96
CA LEU A 74 0.48 5.36 -27.00
C LEU A 74 2.00 5.44 -27.13
N GLU A 75 2.55 6.64 -27.28
CA GLU A 75 3.99 6.88 -27.28
C GLU A 75 4.39 7.48 -25.92
N PHE A 76 5.40 6.91 -25.30
CA PHE A 76 5.97 7.40 -24.06
C PHE A 76 7.05 8.46 -24.34
N PRO A 77 7.39 9.32 -23.36
CA PRO A 77 8.38 10.39 -23.54
C PRO A 77 9.81 9.90 -23.90
N ASP A 78 10.10 8.65 -23.62
CA ASP A 78 11.34 7.95 -23.99
C ASP A 78 11.31 7.34 -25.41
N GLY A 79 10.18 7.46 -26.11
CA GLY A 79 9.96 6.95 -27.46
C GLY A 79 9.41 5.52 -27.50
N ASP A 80 9.14 4.89 -26.35
CA ASP A 80 8.53 3.57 -26.34
C ASP A 80 7.07 3.65 -26.83
N GLU A 81 6.69 2.72 -27.70
CA GLU A 81 5.33 2.64 -28.23
C GLU A 81 4.58 1.43 -27.68
N VAL A 82 3.34 1.66 -27.25
CA VAL A 82 2.44 0.62 -26.79
C VAL A 82 1.19 0.60 -27.66
N ASN A 83 0.95 -0.53 -28.31
CA ASN A 83 -0.24 -0.74 -29.14
C ASN A 83 -1.49 -0.84 -28.26
N LEU A 84 -2.49 0.01 -28.50
CA LEU A 84 -3.70 0.05 -27.68
C LEU A 84 -4.65 -1.12 -27.96
N SER A 85 -4.51 -1.80 -29.11
CA SER A 85 -5.36 -2.93 -29.48
C SER A 85 -5.19 -4.16 -28.59
N GLN A 86 -4.10 -4.24 -27.82
CA GLN A 86 -3.81 -5.35 -26.92
C GLN A 86 -4.57 -5.29 -25.60
N PHE A 87 -5.18 -4.14 -25.29
CA PHE A 87 -5.92 -3.96 -24.04
C PHE A 87 -7.38 -4.31 -24.23
N GLU A 88 -7.93 -5.01 -23.25
CA GLU A 88 -9.35 -5.28 -23.10
C GLU A 88 -9.87 -4.59 -21.84
N GLY A 89 -11.10 -4.10 -21.88
CA GLY A 89 -11.69 -3.42 -20.74
C GLY A 89 -13.12 -2.93 -21.00
N LEU A 90 -13.63 -2.14 -20.05
CA LEU A 90 -14.96 -1.55 -20.14
C LEU A 90 -14.91 -0.26 -20.97
N LEU A 91 -15.89 -0.06 -21.85
CA LEU A 91 -16.00 1.17 -22.62
C LEU A 91 -16.45 2.32 -21.72
N LEU A 92 -15.60 3.35 -21.58
CA LEU A 92 -15.83 4.47 -20.70
C LEU A 92 -16.50 5.65 -21.42
N ASN A 93 -17.42 6.32 -20.73
CA ASN A 93 -18.06 7.55 -21.19
C ASN A 93 -17.46 8.75 -20.45
N PHE A 94 -16.62 9.53 -21.13
CA PHE A 94 -16.00 10.72 -20.56
C PHE A 94 -16.95 11.93 -20.67
N LYS A 95 -17.29 12.55 -19.54
CA LYS A 95 -18.01 13.82 -19.52
C LYS A 95 -17.01 14.97 -19.58
N LYS A 96 -17.23 15.94 -20.47
CA LYS A 96 -16.42 17.16 -20.51
C LYS A 96 -16.71 17.97 -19.25
N SER A 97 -15.66 18.35 -18.53
CA SER A 97 -15.81 19.31 -17.44
C SER A 97 -16.05 20.71 -18.02
N PRO A 98 -17.02 21.49 -17.49
CA PRO A 98 -17.31 22.84 -17.98
C PRO A 98 -16.12 23.81 -17.82
N LEU A 99 -15.09 23.47 -17.02
CA LEU A 99 -13.88 24.28 -16.92
C LEU A 99 -13.00 24.32 -18.19
N PHE A 100 -13.24 23.42 -19.16
CA PHE A 100 -12.45 23.31 -20.39
C PHE A 100 -13.14 23.90 -21.63
N GLU A 101 -14.14 24.77 -21.46
CA GLU A 101 -14.80 25.46 -22.59
C GLU A 101 -14.11 26.75 -23.06
N SER A 102 -13.00 27.17 -22.44
CA SER A 102 -12.43 28.50 -22.66
C SER A 102 -11.29 28.63 -23.68
N CYS A 103 -10.76 27.55 -24.27
CA CYS A 103 -9.52 27.62 -25.08
C CYS A 103 -9.65 27.07 -26.50
N SER A 104 -10.77 27.29 -27.16
CA SER A 104 -10.91 26.98 -28.58
C SER A 104 -11.77 28.01 -29.27
N ASN A 105 -11.21 29.20 -29.49
CA ASN A 105 -11.65 30.19 -30.48
C ASN A 105 -10.50 31.17 -30.75
N THR A 106 -9.51 30.79 -31.56
CA THR A 106 -8.87 31.68 -32.54
C THR A 106 -8.18 30.86 -33.63
N SER A 107 -8.46 31.29 -34.84
CA SER A 107 -7.97 30.84 -36.15
C SER A 107 -6.51 31.21 -36.42
N SER A 108 -5.83 30.36 -37.22
CA SER A 108 -4.79 30.66 -38.23
C SER A 108 -3.85 31.88 -38.07
N THR A 109 -2.54 31.61 -38.01
CA THR A 109 -1.44 32.01 -38.94
C THR A 109 -0.13 32.20 -38.18
N ASP A 110 0.91 31.50 -38.65
CA ASP A 110 2.36 31.79 -38.64
C ASP A 110 3.12 32.29 -37.38
N ASP A 111 4.31 31.71 -37.25
CA ASP A 111 5.55 32.20 -36.64
C ASP A 111 5.68 32.32 -35.10
N THR A 112 6.56 31.44 -34.60
CA THR A 112 7.62 31.67 -33.61
C THR A 112 7.40 32.75 -32.54
N SER A 113 7.06 32.30 -31.33
CA SER A 113 7.76 32.78 -30.12
C SER A 113 7.52 31.86 -28.94
N ILE A 114 8.65 31.41 -28.38
CA ILE A 114 8.81 30.74 -27.09
C ILE A 114 8.10 31.56 -26.01
N ILE A 115 7.14 30.96 -25.32
CA ILE A 115 6.66 31.44 -24.01
C ILE A 115 6.87 30.31 -23.01
N THR A 116 8.02 30.37 -22.35
CA THR A 116 8.27 29.83 -21.02
C THR A 116 7.19 30.31 -20.06
N ASN A 117 6.52 29.41 -19.34
CA ASN A 117 5.83 29.75 -18.10
C ASN A 117 6.13 28.68 -17.05
N ASP A 118 7.24 28.92 -16.35
CA ASP A 118 7.43 28.53 -14.96
C ASP A 118 6.21 28.95 -14.14
N LYS A 119 5.46 27.97 -13.63
CA LYS A 119 4.61 28.17 -12.45
C LYS A 119 4.76 26.98 -11.51
N HIS A 120 5.63 27.19 -10.53
CA HIS A 120 5.66 26.50 -9.24
C HIS A 120 4.26 26.08 -8.80
N PHE A 121 4.02 24.77 -8.71
CA PHE A 121 2.87 24.24 -7.99
C PHE A 121 3.28 24.09 -6.52
N MET A 122 2.87 25.04 -5.69
CA MET A 122 2.91 24.87 -4.23
C MET A 122 1.85 23.83 -3.86
N VAL A 123 2.28 22.65 -3.43
CA VAL A 123 1.41 21.67 -2.77
C VAL A 123 1.27 22.11 -1.31
N GLU A 124 0.18 22.81 -0.99
CA GLU A 124 -0.22 22.99 0.41
C GLU A 124 -0.78 21.65 0.92
N GLY A 125 -0.02 21.04 1.83
CA GLY A 125 -0.43 19.86 2.58
C GLY A 125 -1.61 20.20 3.49
N SER A 126 -2.80 19.79 3.08
CA SER A 126 -3.95 19.71 3.99
C SER A 126 -3.86 18.43 4.81
N SER A 127 -3.18 18.51 5.96
CA SER A 127 -3.31 17.53 7.04
C SER A 127 -4.34 18.05 8.04
N SER A 128 -5.58 17.60 7.90
CA SER A 128 -6.60 17.72 8.94
C SER A 128 -6.99 16.32 9.42
N SER A 129 -6.47 15.93 10.58
CA SER A 129 -7.11 14.91 11.42
C SER A 129 -6.79 15.20 12.88
N SER A 130 -7.72 15.91 13.51
CA SER A 130 -7.85 16.03 14.96
C SER A 130 -8.06 14.63 15.53
N ILE A 131 -7.11 14.15 16.34
CA ILE A 131 -7.18 12.86 17.00
C ILE A 131 -7.96 13.05 18.31
N ASN A 132 -9.22 12.64 18.31
CA ASN A 132 -9.98 12.47 19.56
C ASN A 132 -9.39 11.29 20.33
N GLY A 133 -9.06 11.52 21.60
CA GLY A 133 -8.63 10.49 22.52
C GLY A 133 -9.80 9.56 22.86
N GLU A 134 -9.64 8.27 22.58
CA GLU A 134 -10.47 7.23 23.16
C GLU A 134 -9.60 6.20 23.87
N SER A 135 -10.03 5.92 25.10
CA SER A 135 -9.39 5.13 26.13
C SER A 135 -9.10 3.69 25.69
N PHE A 136 -7.85 3.27 25.85
CA PHE A 136 -7.44 1.87 25.76
C PHE A 136 -8.17 1.04 26.82
N SER A 137 -9.18 0.29 26.37
CA SER A 137 -9.83 -0.76 27.15
C SER A 137 -8.99 -2.03 27.02
N ASN A 138 -8.22 -2.34 28.06
CA ASN A 138 -7.46 -3.59 28.17
C ASN A 138 -8.41 -4.80 28.11
N SER A 139 -8.52 -5.44 26.94
CA SER A 139 -9.15 -6.76 26.81
C SER A 139 -8.08 -7.83 26.89
N SER A 140 -7.83 -8.30 28.12
CA SER A 140 -7.01 -9.47 28.43
C SER A 140 -7.62 -10.72 27.79
N ARG A 141 -7.25 -11.03 26.55
CA ARG A 141 -7.42 -12.37 26.00
C ARG A 141 -6.22 -13.22 26.40
N LYS A 142 -6.45 -14.10 27.38
CA LYS A 142 -5.58 -15.22 27.74
C LYS A 142 -5.27 -16.03 26.49
N CYS A 143 -4.02 -15.96 26.01
CA CYS A 143 -3.47 -17.04 25.20
C CYS A 143 -3.21 -18.20 26.18
N ASN A 144 -4.08 -19.22 26.13
CA ASN A 144 -3.82 -20.48 26.81
C ASN A 144 -2.79 -21.26 25.98
N PHE A 145 -1.73 -21.72 26.63
CA PHE A 145 -0.91 -22.85 26.19
C PHE A 145 -1.43 -24.12 26.88
#